data_AF-A0A447R4G9-F1
#
_entry.id   AF-A0A447R4G9-F1
#
_cell.length_a   1.000
_cell.length_b   1.000
_cell.length_c   1.000
_cell.angle_alpha   90.00
_cell.angle_beta   90.00
_cell.angle_gamma   90.00
#
_symmetry.space_group_name_H-M   'P 1'
#
loop_
_entity.id
_entity.type
_entity.pdbx_description
1 polymer ?
#
loop_
_entity_poly.entity_id
_entity_poly.type
_entity_poly.pdbx_seq_one_letter_code
_entity_poly.pdbx_strand_id
1 'polypeptide(L)'
;MKLDFDRSSPEQGYAYLWLRLAKPYAGDTYGFHSPLLEGTEVAVVFDGGDPDRPYIAYALHDSEHPDHVTSDNHTRNVWRTPANNKLRMEDKRQEEHIKLATEYGKTQLNMGHLVNGQREKRGAGFELRTDEFGAVRAAKGLFLTADAQAKAQGPVLEMAPALNQMNQANSQMQALNSAAEAAGALVCDINTRMSLVTDKIRDLQSAVLLGSAPQGVALTSGEHLQLSSTHNTMINAGQHLDIGAMKNLSVSVEKALGMFVHKEGAKLIASQGDIDIQAQHNTMALFSEKQLTVTSSEDEIIISTPETLTLNGGGSYLRLSKNGIEHGSEGMMVMKVASYLVPGSGSSLPLETPDFKRRT
;
A
#
# COMPACT_ATOMS: atom_id res chain seq x y z
N MET A 1 11.94 -34.62 -45.88
CA MET A 1 10.95 -34.15 -46.89
C MET A 1 10.54 -35.36 -47.71
N LYS A 2 9.27 -35.51 -48.11
CA LYS A 2 8.81 -36.48 -49.11
C LYS A 2 8.00 -35.71 -50.14
N LEU A 3 8.19 -35.98 -51.42
CA LEU A 3 7.42 -35.35 -52.50
C LEU A 3 6.20 -36.22 -52.79
N ASP A 4 5.02 -35.63 -53.00
CA ASP A 4 3.78 -36.41 -53.18
C ASP A 4 3.78 -37.31 -54.42
N PHE A 5 4.61 -36.98 -55.41
CA PHE A 5 4.81 -37.80 -56.59
C PHE A 5 5.85 -38.91 -56.40
N ASP A 6 6.54 -38.94 -55.27
CA ASP A 6 7.51 -39.98 -54.93
C ASP A 6 6.80 -41.27 -54.49
N ARG A 7 6.93 -42.30 -55.33
CA ARG A 7 6.38 -43.65 -55.10
C ARG A 7 7.33 -44.56 -54.35
N SER A 8 8.57 -44.12 -54.11
CA SER A 8 9.50 -44.86 -53.27
C SER A 8 9.11 -44.70 -51.79
N SER A 9 9.49 -45.67 -50.94
CA SER A 9 9.26 -45.62 -49.49
C SER A 9 10.59 -45.50 -48.74
N PRO A 10 11.37 -44.43 -48.95
CA PRO A 10 12.59 -44.19 -48.21
C PRO A 10 12.29 -43.93 -46.73
N GLU A 11 13.28 -44.20 -45.87
CA GLU A 11 13.18 -43.89 -44.44
C GLU A 11 12.91 -42.39 -44.23
N GLN A 12 12.02 -42.10 -43.28
CA GLN A 12 11.59 -40.74 -42.96
C GLN A 12 12.78 -39.87 -42.59
N GLY A 13 12.91 -38.72 -43.26
CA GLY A 13 14.04 -37.80 -43.08
C GLY A 13 15.25 -38.03 -44.00
N TYR A 14 15.34 -39.17 -44.69
CA TYR A 14 16.47 -39.52 -45.57
C TYR A 14 16.14 -39.52 -47.07
N ALA A 15 14.89 -39.21 -47.42
CA ALA A 15 14.39 -39.28 -48.79
C ALA A 15 15.00 -38.21 -49.73
N TYR A 16 15.35 -37.02 -49.23
CA TYR A 16 15.76 -35.86 -50.03
C TYR A 16 16.75 -34.94 -49.30
N LEU A 17 17.46 -34.10 -50.07
CA LEU A 17 18.37 -33.05 -49.58
C LEU A 17 17.65 -31.97 -48.75
N TRP A 18 18.39 -31.31 -47.87
CA TRP A 18 17.90 -30.16 -47.11
C TRP A 18 17.65 -28.97 -48.03
N LEU A 19 16.41 -28.46 -48.03
CA LEU A 19 16.01 -27.27 -48.79
C LEU A 19 16.04 -26.01 -47.92
N ARG A 20 16.37 -24.88 -48.54
CA ARG A 20 16.28 -23.56 -47.89
C ARG A 20 14.82 -23.14 -47.82
N LEU A 21 14.43 -22.52 -46.70
CA LEU A 21 13.11 -21.89 -46.54
C LEU A 21 13.21 -20.40 -46.86
N ALA A 22 12.39 -19.93 -47.80
CA ALA A 22 12.17 -18.50 -48.01
C ALA A 22 11.48 -17.91 -46.79
N LYS A 23 12.04 -16.83 -46.24
CA LYS A 23 11.56 -16.18 -45.03
C LYS A 23 11.21 -14.72 -45.33
N PRO A 24 10.22 -14.12 -44.64
CA PRO A 24 9.89 -12.71 -44.80
C PRO A 24 11.08 -11.76 -44.54
N TYR A 25 12.00 -12.17 -43.65
CA TYR A 25 13.22 -11.45 -43.35
C TYR A 25 14.30 -12.44 -42.90
N ALA A 26 15.53 -12.34 -43.43
CA ALA A 26 16.62 -13.27 -43.11
C ALA A 26 18.00 -12.59 -43.19
N GLY A 27 18.89 -12.99 -42.29
CA GLY A 27 20.29 -12.60 -42.18
C GLY A 27 21.07 -13.64 -41.36
N ASP A 28 22.35 -13.37 -41.11
CA ASP A 28 23.24 -14.28 -40.35
C ASP A 28 22.93 -14.31 -38.85
N THR A 29 22.55 -13.17 -38.27
CA THR A 29 22.28 -12.96 -36.82
C THR A 29 20.88 -12.39 -36.55
N TYR A 30 20.07 -12.20 -37.60
CA TYR A 30 18.74 -11.60 -37.54
C TYR A 30 17.79 -12.24 -38.57
N GLY A 31 16.47 -12.09 -38.39
CA GLY A 31 15.46 -12.60 -39.32
C GLY A 31 14.19 -13.08 -38.65
N PHE A 32 13.32 -13.72 -39.43
CA PHE A 32 12.11 -14.39 -38.96
C PHE A 32 12.40 -15.88 -38.74
N HIS A 33 12.40 -16.31 -37.47
CA HIS A 33 12.79 -17.67 -37.07
C HIS A 33 11.60 -18.46 -36.51
N SER A 34 10.75 -18.96 -37.42
CA SER A 34 9.72 -19.96 -37.10
C SER A 34 10.03 -21.23 -37.91
N PRO A 35 10.49 -22.32 -37.28
CA PRO A 35 10.80 -23.54 -38.02
C PRO A 35 9.51 -24.21 -38.50
N LEU A 36 9.61 -24.88 -39.64
CA LEU A 36 8.61 -25.86 -40.05
C LEU A 36 8.74 -27.08 -39.15
N LEU A 37 7.61 -27.70 -38.84
CA LEU A 37 7.57 -28.91 -38.04
C LEU A 37 7.42 -30.11 -38.96
N GLU A 38 7.75 -31.28 -38.43
CA GLU A 38 7.46 -32.53 -39.12
C GLU A 38 5.97 -32.61 -39.47
N GLY A 39 5.68 -33.07 -40.69
CA GLY A 39 4.32 -33.14 -41.22
C GLY A 39 3.77 -31.82 -41.79
N THR A 40 4.51 -30.71 -41.73
CA THR A 40 4.06 -29.46 -42.38
C THR A 40 4.13 -29.59 -43.89
N GLU A 41 2.99 -29.45 -44.57
CA GLU A 41 2.92 -29.38 -46.03
C GLU A 41 3.53 -28.06 -46.52
N VAL A 42 4.31 -28.14 -47.60
CA VAL A 42 5.04 -26.99 -48.14
C VAL A 42 5.02 -26.94 -49.66
N ALA A 43 4.94 -25.73 -50.19
CA ALA A 43 5.16 -25.48 -51.62
C ALA A 43 6.65 -25.33 -51.90
N VAL A 44 7.19 -26.15 -52.80
CA VAL A 44 8.56 -26.02 -53.31
C VAL A 44 8.56 -25.34 -54.66
N VAL A 45 9.42 -24.34 -54.80
CA VAL A 45 9.63 -23.55 -56.01
C VAL A 45 11.10 -23.67 -56.42
N PHE A 46 11.35 -23.50 -57.70
CA PHE A 46 12.66 -23.61 -58.32
C PHE A 46 13.14 -22.24 -58.76
N ASP A 47 14.32 -21.82 -58.31
CA ASP A 47 14.89 -20.50 -58.64
C ASP A 47 15.07 -20.36 -60.16
N GLY A 48 14.37 -19.40 -60.78
CA GLY A 48 14.35 -19.24 -62.24
C GLY A 48 13.74 -20.43 -63.02
N GLY A 49 13.02 -21.34 -62.36
CA GLY A 49 12.52 -22.57 -62.95
C GLY A 49 13.56 -23.69 -63.09
N ASP A 50 14.76 -23.52 -62.50
CA ASP A 50 15.85 -24.49 -62.52
C ASP A 50 15.59 -25.65 -61.53
N PRO A 51 15.33 -26.88 -62.00
CA PRO A 51 15.06 -28.05 -61.15
C PRO A 51 16.18 -28.37 -60.15
N ASP A 52 17.40 -27.91 -60.40
CA ASP A 52 18.56 -28.15 -59.53
C ASP A 52 18.67 -27.11 -58.39
N ARG A 53 17.79 -26.10 -58.36
CA ARG A 53 17.80 -25.01 -57.35
C ARG A 53 16.45 -24.89 -56.60
N PRO A 54 15.94 -25.98 -55.98
CA PRO A 54 14.72 -25.94 -55.20
C PRO A 54 14.86 -25.16 -53.88
N TYR A 55 13.77 -24.53 -53.47
CA TYR A 55 13.60 -23.95 -52.14
C TYR A 55 12.14 -24.02 -51.71
N ILE A 56 11.89 -24.01 -50.40
CA ILE A 56 10.54 -23.94 -49.85
C ILE A 56 10.06 -22.49 -49.91
N ALA A 57 8.96 -22.23 -50.59
CA ALA A 57 8.40 -20.89 -50.75
C ALA A 57 7.30 -20.58 -49.71
N TYR A 58 6.45 -21.56 -49.39
CA TYR A 58 5.29 -21.38 -48.49
C TYR A 58 5.01 -22.65 -47.68
N ALA A 59 4.39 -22.48 -46.51
CA ALA A 59 3.70 -23.56 -45.81
C ALA A 59 2.22 -23.53 -46.18
N LEU A 60 1.59 -24.69 -46.28
CA LEU A 60 0.21 -24.84 -46.72
C LEU A 60 -0.65 -25.43 -45.59
N HIS A 61 -1.91 -25.03 -45.58
CA HIS A 61 -2.95 -25.67 -44.80
C HIS A 61 -3.66 -26.72 -45.68
N ASP A 62 -4.03 -27.84 -45.08
CA ASP A 62 -4.78 -28.92 -45.70
C ASP A 62 -6.13 -29.13 -44.99
N SER A 63 -6.90 -30.15 -45.40
CA SER A 63 -8.20 -30.45 -44.79
C SER A 63 -8.13 -30.96 -43.36
N GLU A 64 -7.02 -31.59 -42.96
CA GLU A 64 -6.77 -32.10 -41.60
C GLU A 64 -6.14 -31.02 -40.70
N HIS A 65 -5.43 -30.05 -41.28
CA HIS A 65 -4.76 -28.94 -40.62
C HIS A 65 -5.23 -27.58 -41.16
N PRO A 66 -6.50 -27.18 -40.92
CA PRO A 66 -7.04 -25.92 -41.45
C PRO A 66 -6.46 -24.67 -40.76
N ASP A 67 -6.58 -23.52 -41.43
CA ASP A 67 -6.23 -22.22 -40.86
C ASP A 67 -7.13 -21.90 -39.64
N HIS A 68 -6.54 -21.29 -38.61
CA HIS A 68 -7.27 -20.78 -37.45
C HIS A 68 -8.07 -19.52 -37.74
N VAL A 69 -7.74 -18.80 -38.80
CA VAL A 69 -8.48 -17.63 -39.30
C VAL A 69 -9.33 -18.09 -40.49
N THR A 70 -10.64 -18.12 -40.30
CA THR A 70 -11.63 -18.49 -41.30
C THR A 70 -12.53 -17.28 -41.62
N SER A 71 -13.50 -17.46 -42.52
CA SER A 71 -14.54 -16.46 -42.80
C SER A 71 -15.28 -15.97 -41.54
N ASP A 72 -15.42 -16.83 -40.53
CA ASP A 72 -16.19 -16.54 -39.31
C ASP A 72 -15.39 -15.69 -38.29
N ASN A 73 -14.11 -15.45 -38.55
CA ASN A 73 -13.21 -14.62 -37.76
C ASN A 73 -12.16 -13.89 -38.60
N HIS A 74 -12.54 -13.49 -39.81
CA HIS A 74 -11.68 -12.87 -40.81
C HIS A 74 -11.02 -11.54 -40.39
N THR A 75 -11.45 -10.94 -39.28
CA THR A 75 -10.83 -9.75 -38.69
C THR A 75 -9.72 -10.07 -37.69
N ARG A 76 -9.39 -11.36 -37.48
CA ARG A 76 -8.30 -11.79 -36.60
C ARG A 76 -7.02 -12.04 -37.35
N ASN A 77 -5.94 -11.54 -36.79
CA ASN A 77 -4.57 -11.86 -37.15
C ASN A 77 -3.95 -12.67 -36.01
N VAL A 78 -3.41 -13.86 -36.29
CA VAL A 78 -2.88 -14.75 -35.26
C VAL A 78 -1.53 -15.31 -35.69
N TRP A 79 -0.49 -15.04 -34.90
CA TRP A 79 0.71 -15.85 -34.90
C TRP A 79 0.66 -16.82 -33.71
N ARG A 80 0.73 -18.12 -33.98
CA ARG A 80 0.53 -19.18 -33.00
C ARG A 80 1.56 -20.29 -33.17
N THR A 81 2.12 -20.78 -32.05
CA THR A 81 2.97 -21.96 -32.01
C THR A 81 2.16 -23.21 -31.61
N PRO A 82 2.66 -24.44 -31.80
CA PRO A 82 1.96 -25.68 -31.42
C PRO A 82 1.61 -25.76 -29.93
N ALA A 83 2.50 -25.25 -29.07
CA ALA A 83 2.27 -25.13 -27.62
C ALA A 83 1.23 -24.05 -27.26
N ASN A 84 0.55 -23.47 -28.25
CA ASN A 84 -0.47 -22.43 -28.13
C ASN A 84 0.06 -21.11 -27.55
N ASN A 85 1.37 -20.85 -27.65
CA ASN A 85 1.89 -19.49 -27.50
C ASN A 85 1.36 -18.66 -28.66
N LYS A 86 0.83 -17.46 -28.37
CA LYS A 86 0.17 -16.66 -29.39
C LYS A 86 0.39 -15.17 -29.22
N LEU A 87 0.52 -14.51 -30.36
CA LEU A 87 0.26 -13.10 -30.56
C LEU A 87 -0.99 -12.99 -31.44
N ARG A 88 -2.08 -12.47 -30.89
CA ARG A 88 -3.35 -12.27 -31.59
C ARG A 88 -3.71 -10.79 -31.63
N MET A 89 -4.13 -10.31 -32.79
CA MET A 89 -4.66 -8.97 -33.00
C MET A 89 -6.06 -9.08 -33.62
N GLU A 90 -7.04 -8.41 -33.06
CA GLU A 90 -8.42 -8.35 -33.56
C GLU A 90 -8.69 -6.95 -34.11
N ASP A 91 -9.13 -6.86 -35.37
CA ASP A 91 -9.39 -5.61 -36.07
C ASP A 91 -10.89 -5.29 -36.22
N LYS A 92 -11.76 -6.13 -35.62
CA LYS A 92 -13.20 -5.85 -35.58
C LYS A 92 -13.41 -4.48 -34.92
N ARG A 93 -14.03 -3.57 -35.68
CA ARG A 93 -14.17 -2.16 -35.29
C ARG A 93 -14.88 -2.03 -33.95
N GLN A 94 -14.32 -1.19 -33.07
CA GLN A 94 -14.78 -0.94 -31.69
C GLN A 94 -14.62 -2.14 -30.72
N GLU A 95 -14.09 -3.26 -31.20
CA GLU A 95 -13.77 -4.46 -30.43
C GLU A 95 -12.29 -4.85 -30.61
N GLU A 96 -11.46 -3.86 -30.97
CA GLU A 96 -10.04 -4.07 -31.24
C GLU A 96 -9.32 -4.53 -29.98
N HIS A 97 -8.49 -5.55 -30.12
CA HIS A 97 -7.66 -6.02 -29.01
C HIS A 97 -6.41 -6.74 -29.46
N ILE A 98 -5.40 -6.70 -28.59
CA ILE A 98 -4.15 -7.45 -28.74
C ILE A 98 -4.01 -8.41 -27.55
N LYS A 99 -3.62 -9.65 -27.83
CA LYS A 99 -3.35 -10.69 -26.84
C LYS A 99 -1.98 -11.31 -27.10
N LEU A 100 -1.07 -11.19 -26.13
CA LEU A 100 0.17 -11.96 -26.05
C LEU A 100 0.03 -12.97 -24.93
N ALA A 101 0.14 -14.27 -25.25
CA ALA A 101 -0.24 -15.32 -24.31
C ALA A 101 0.59 -16.60 -24.45
N THR A 102 0.79 -17.28 -23.33
CA THR A 102 1.25 -18.67 -23.23
C THR A 102 0.26 -19.51 -22.42
N GLU A 103 0.29 -20.83 -22.58
CA GLU A 103 -0.51 -21.75 -21.77
C GLU A 103 0.04 -21.92 -20.36
N TYR A 104 1.36 -21.75 -20.17
CA TYR A 104 2.01 -21.90 -18.86
C TYR A 104 1.51 -20.83 -17.88
N GLY A 105 0.87 -21.26 -16.79
CA GLY A 105 0.20 -20.37 -15.84
C GLY A 105 -0.87 -19.47 -16.47
N LYS A 106 -1.32 -19.80 -17.70
CA LYS A 106 -2.13 -18.92 -18.55
C LYS A 106 -1.60 -17.47 -18.52
N THR A 107 -0.29 -17.29 -18.63
CA THR A 107 0.37 -15.98 -18.52
C THR A 107 0.05 -15.12 -19.75
N GLN A 108 -0.53 -13.94 -19.55
CA GLN A 108 -1.10 -13.11 -20.62
C GLN A 108 -0.93 -11.61 -20.39
N LEU A 109 -0.65 -10.90 -21.49
CA LEU A 109 -0.91 -9.47 -21.63
C LEU A 109 -2.06 -9.29 -22.63
N ASN A 110 -3.19 -8.76 -22.16
CA ASN A 110 -4.36 -8.47 -22.97
C ASN A 110 -4.59 -6.94 -23.00
N MET A 111 -4.87 -6.34 -24.16
CA MET A 111 -5.05 -4.90 -24.34
C MET A 111 -6.23 -4.61 -25.26
N GLY A 112 -7.06 -3.60 -24.96
CA GLY A 112 -8.22 -3.19 -25.77
C GLY A 112 -9.55 -3.76 -25.28
N HIS A 113 -10.30 -4.44 -26.14
CA HIS A 113 -11.55 -5.15 -25.84
C HIS A 113 -11.27 -6.61 -25.45
N LEU A 114 -11.18 -6.91 -24.14
CA LEU A 114 -10.77 -8.22 -23.66
C LEU A 114 -11.94 -9.21 -23.77
N VAL A 115 -11.69 -10.40 -24.35
CA VAL A 115 -12.69 -11.47 -24.52
C VAL A 115 -12.29 -12.79 -23.88
N ASN A 116 -13.28 -13.61 -23.48
CA ASN A 116 -13.08 -14.98 -23.01
C ASN A 116 -12.87 -15.98 -24.19
N GLY A 117 -12.87 -17.29 -23.89
CA GLY A 117 -12.71 -18.34 -24.90
C GLY A 117 -13.85 -18.38 -25.93
N GLN A 118 -15.05 -17.99 -25.51
CA GLN A 118 -16.28 -17.89 -26.27
C GLN A 118 -16.41 -16.57 -27.05
N ARG A 119 -15.39 -15.69 -26.97
CA ARG A 119 -15.34 -14.35 -27.58
C ARG A 119 -16.29 -13.34 -26.93
N GLU A 120 -16.83 -13.64 -25.75
CA GLU A 120 -17.67 -12.70 -25.00
C GLU A 120 -16.77 -11.70 -24.27
N LYS A 121 -17.21 -10.43 -24.23
CA LYS A 121 -16.50 -9.36 -23.53
C LYS A 121 -16.37 -9.70 -22.05
N ARG A 122 -15.15 -9.68 -21.55
CA ARG A 122 -14.82 -9.85 -20.12
C ARG A 122 -14.18 -8.62 -19.48
N GLY A 123 -13.79 -7.62 -20.29
CA GLY A 123 -13.18 -6.40 -19.80
C GLY A 123 -12.81 -5.42 -20.91
N ALA A 124 -12.34 -4.24 -20.51
CA ALA A 124 -11.77 -3.23 -21.39
C ALA A 124 -10.58 -2.56 -20.71
N GLY A 125 -9.55 -2.20 -21.46
CA GLY A 125 -8.30 -1.61 -20.92
C GLY A 125 -7.12 -2.53 -21.16
N PHE A 126 -6.31 -2.77 -20.12
CA PHE A 126 -5.25 -3.78 -20.17
C PHE A 126 -5.33 -4.72 -18.98
N GLU A 127 -4.84 -5.93 -19.16
CA GLU A 127 -4.69 -6.93 -18.11
C GLU A 127 -3.35 -7.64 -18.28
N LEU A 128 -2.56 -7.63 -17.21
CA LEU A 128 -1.41 -8.51 -17.02
C LEU A 128 -1.80 -9.57 -15.99
N ARG A 129 -1.87 -10.84 -16.39
CA ARG A 129 -2.28 -11.95 -15.50
C ARG A 129 -1.38 -13.18 -15.63
N THR A 130 -1.26 -13.92 -14.54
CA THR A 130 -0.62 -15.24 -14.49
C THR A 130 -1.14 -15.99 -13.24
N ASP A 131 -1.16 -17.32 -13.30
CA ASP A 131 -1.38 -18.18 -12.12
C ASP A 131 -0.04 -18.44 -11.37
N GLU A 132 1.07 -17.95 -11.91
CA GLU A 132 2.43 -18.05 -11.37
C GLU A 132 2.85 -16.75 -10.67
N PHE A 133 4.14 -16.59 -10.39
CA PHE A 133 4.68 -15.35 -9.83
C PHE A 133 4.64 -14.19 -10.84
N GLY A 134 4.18 -13.03 -10.36
CA GLY A 134 4.26 -11.75 -11.07
C GLY A 134 5.31 -10.83 -10.45
N ALA A 135 6.11 -10.16 -11.28
CA ALA A 135 7.05 -9.14 -10.82
C ALA A 135 7.07 -7.94 -11.78
N VAL A 136 6.84 -6.73 -11.25
CA VAL A 136 7.04 -5.46 -11.96
C VAL A 136 8.23 -4.77 -11.32
N ARG A 137 9.33 -4.63 -12.08
CA ARG A 137 10.58 -4.06 -11.59
C ARG A 137 11.01 -2.87 -12.44
N ALA A 138 11.11 -1.71 -11.82
CA ALA A 138 11.60 -0.49 -12.46
C ALA A 138 12.68 0.17 -11.59
N ALA A 139 13.94 0.06 -12.01
CA ALA A 139 15.10 0.52 -11.22
C ALA A 139 15.15 2.04 -11.00
N LYS A 140 14.41 2.81 -11.80
CA LYS A 140 14.27 4.26 -11.66
C LYS A 140 13.03 4.69 -10.86
N GLY A 141 12.24 3.74 -10.35
CA GLY A 141 10.98 4.00 -9.66
C GLY A 141 9.75 3.53 -10.45
N LEU A 142 8.61 3.46 -9.77
CA LEU A 142 7.33 3.00 -10.31
C LEU A 142 6.23 4.00 -9.96
N PHE A 143 5.46 4.43 -10.97
CA PHE A 143 4.28 5.28 -10.78
C PHE A 143 3.02 4.49 -11.15
N LEU A 144 2.15 4.27 -10.17
CA LEU A 144 0.86 3.60 -10.31
C LEU A 144 -0.23 4.65 -10.12
N THR A 145 -1.00 4.94 -11.17
CA THR A 145 -1.99 6.00 -11.11
C THR A 145 -3.34 5.65 -11.75
N ALA A 146 -4.41 6.16 -11.15
CA ALA A 146 -5.75 6.23 -11.73
C ALA A 146 -6.11 7.66 -12.23
N ASP A 147 -5.13 8.57 -12.24
CA ASP A 147 -5.27 9.89 -12.85
C ASP A 147 -5.40 9.76 -14.38
N ALA A 148 -6.39 10.44 -14.95
CA ALA A 148 -6.67 10.31 -16.37
C ALA A 148 -5.64 11.06 -17.23
N GLN A 149 -5.07 10.36 -18.22
CA GLN A 149 -4.30 10.96 -19.31
C GLN A 149 -4.92 10.59 -20.65
N ALA A 150 -5.83 11.44 -21.14
CA ALA A 150 -6.61 11.15 -22.32
C ALA A 150 -5.72 10.91 -23.54
N LYS A 151 -5.91 9.76 -24.20
CA LYS A 151 -5.19 9.37 -25.43
C LYS A 151 -3.65 9.46 -25.30
N ALA A 152 -3.11 9.26 -24.10
CA ALA A 152 -1.68 9.42 -23.82
C ALA A 152 -1.11 10.79 -24.25
N GLN A 153 -1.94 11.84 -24.20
CA GLN A 153 -1.51 13.22 -24.48
C GLN A 153 -0.79 13.79 -23.24
N GLY A 154 0.51 13.52 -23.15
CA GLY A 154 1.37 14.00 -22.07
C GLY A 154 2.60 13.11 -21.88
N PRO A 155 3.50 13.47 -20.96
CA PRO A 155 4.61 12.61 -20.59
C PRO A 155 4.11 11.36 -19.85
N VAL A 156 4.84 10.25 -19.96
CA VAL A 156 4.53 8.98 -19.24
C VAL A 156 4.45 9.18 -17.71
N LEU A 157 5.18 10.16 -17.18
CA LEU A 157 5.24 10.50 -15.76
C LEU A 157 4.50 11.81 -15.44
N GLU A 158 3.42 12.14 -16.16
CA GLU A 158 2.55 13.24 -15.76
C GLU A 158 1.94 12.92 -14.38
N MET A 159 2.37 13.67 -13.36
CA MET A 159 2.04 13.41 -11.96
C MET A 159 1.65 14.67 -11.21
N ALA A 160 1.35 15.78 -11.91
CA ALA A 160 0.96 17.03 -11.28
C ALA A 160 -0.25 16.86 -10.32
N PRO A 161 -1.30 16.06 -10.63
CA PRO A 161 -2.38 15.80 -9.68
C PRO A 161 -1.89 15.21 -8.36
N ALA A 162 -1.04 14.18 -8.41
CA ALA A 162 -0.47 13.52 -7.24
C ALA A 162 0.40 14.47 -6.40
N LEU A 163 1.27 15.26 -7.06
CA LEU A 163 2.13 16.23 -6.39
C LEU A 163 1.32 17.35 -5.73
N ASN A 164 0.25 17.83 -6.38
CA ASN A 164 -0.64 18.84 -5.82
C ASN A 164 -1.34 18.34 -4.55
N GLN A 165 -1.81 17.09 -4.54
CA GLN A 165 -2.43 16.49 -3.36
C GLN A 165 -1.42 16.37 -2.19
N MET A 166 -0.17 15.98 -2.48
CA MET A 166 0.89 15.94 -1.47
C MET A 166 1.22 17.33 -0.92
N ASN A 167 1.32 18.33 -1.79
CA ASN A 167 1.59 19.72 -1.39
C ASN A 167 0.48 20.30 -0.52
N GLN A 168 -0.79 20.07 -0.86
CA GLN A 168 -1.92 20.48 -0.04
C GLN A 168 -1.88 19.85 1.36
N ALA A 169 -1.61 18.54 1.43
CA ALA A 169 -1.48 17.84 2.70
C ALA A 169 -0.27 18.31 3.52
N ASN A 170 0.81 18.75 2.87
CA ASN A 170 1.97 19.37 3.55
C ASN A 170 1.60 20.72 4.17
N SER A 171 0.92 21.60 3.42
CA SER A 171 0.49 22.91 3.93
C SER A 171 -0.46 22.81 5.11
N GLN A 172 -1.42 21.86 5.07
CA GLN A 172 -2.33 21.60 6.18
C GLN A 172 -1.59 21.13 7.44
N MET A 173 -0.66 20.18 7.29
CA MET A 173 0.14 19.70 8.41
C MET A 173 1.06 20.77 8.98
N GLN A 174 1.58 21.67 8.15
CA GLN A 174 2.42 22.77 8.62
C GLN A 174 1.65 23.73 9.54
N ALA A 175 0.40 24.07 9.18
CA ALA A 175 -0.45 24.88 10.05
C ALA A 175 -0.76 24.19 11.39
N LEU A 176 -0.99 22.86 11.37
CA LEU A 176 -1.20 22.09 12.59
C LEU A 176 0.08 22.02 13.45
N ASN A 177 1.25 21.89 12.82
CA ASN A 177 2.53 21.84 13.52
C ASN A 177 2.85 23.16 14.22
N SER A 178 2.59 24.30 13.59
CA SER A 178 2.75 25.61 14.23
C SER A 178 1.85 25.77 15.45
N ALA A 179 0.62 25.24 15.41
CA ALA A 179 -0.26 25.23 16.57
C ALA A 179 0.25 24.29 17.68
N ALA A 180 0.77 23.12 17.33
CA ALA A 180 1.38 22.18 18.28
C ALA A 180 2.62 22.79 18.95
N GLU A 181 3.49 23.44 18.18
CA GLU A 181 4.68 24.13 18.68
C GLU A 181 4.32 25.26 19.65
N ALA A 182 3.34 26.10 19.30
CA ALA A 182 2.85 27.17 20.18
C ALA A 182 2.26 26.64 21.50
N ALA A 183 1.75 25.39 21.50
CA ALA A 183 1.25 24.71 22.68
C ALA A 183 2.32 23.91 23.46
N GLY A 184 3.58 23.92 23.00
CA GLY A 184 4.66 23.12 23.59
C GLY A 184 4.49 21.61 23.40
N ALA A 185 3.67 21.18 22.44
CA ALA A 185 3.45 19.78 22.11
C ALA A 185 4.55 19.22 21.20
N LEU A 186 4.59 17.88 21.08
CA LEU A 186 5.48 17.22 20.12
C LEU A 186 5.07 17.57 18.69
N VAL A 187 6.06 17.96 17.87
CA VAL A 187 5.87 18.36 16.47
C VAL A 187 6.24 17.22 15.50
N CYS A 188 5.60 17.22 14.33
CA CYS A 188 5.94 16.32 13.22
C CYS A 188 7.18 16.82 12.46
N ASP A 189 7.96 15.90 11.90
CA ASP A 189 9.08 16.19 11.01
C ASP A 189 8.61 16.48 9.56
N ILE A 190 8.21 17.72 9.33
CA ILE A 190 7.69 18.19 8.03
C ILE A 190 8.82 18.38 7.01
N ASN A 191 10.03 18.69 7.45
CA ASN A 191 11.16 18.93 6.55
C ASN A 191 11.55 17.66 5.80
N THR A 192 11.69 16.53 6.50
CA THR A 192 11.95 15.23 5.88
C THR A 192 10.84 14.84 4.90
N ARG A 193 9.59 15.19 5.20
CA ARG A 193 8.44 14.96 4.31
C ARG A 193 8.56 15.77 3.01
N MET A 194 8.91 17.05 3.11
CA MET A 194 9.05 17.93 1.95
C MET A 194 10.21 17.49 1.05
N SER A 195 11.33 17.07 1.64
CA SER A 195 12.47 16.50 0.91
C SER A 195 12.12 15.18 0.21
N LEU A 196 11.33 14.31 0.83
CA LEU A 196 10.84 13.09 0.17
C LEU A 196 10.07 13.42 -1.12
N VAL A 197 9.16 14.40 -1.07
CA VAL A 197 8.37 14.79 -2.24
C VAL A 197 9.27 15.42 -3.31
N THR A 198 10.10 16.39 -2.92
CA THR A 198 10.87 17.23 -3.86
C THR A 198 12.04 16.49 -4.49
N ASP A 199 12.78 15.71 -3.69
CA ASP A 199 14.08 15.14 -4.10
C ASP A 199 13.99 13.68 -4.54
N LYS A 200 12.86 13.00 -4.27
CA LYS A 200 12.70 11.56 -4.53
C LYS A 200 11.48 11.23 -5.38
N ILE A 201 10.30 11.74 -5.00
CA ILE A 201 9.02 11.39 -5.65
C ILE A 201 8.84 12.13 -6.97
N ARG A 202 9.09 13.44 -6.97
CA ARG A 202 8.95 14.27 -8.17
C ARG A 202 9.77 13.68 -9.31
N ASP A 203 9.11 13.47 -10.45
CA ASP A 203 9.68 12.90 -11.67
C ASP A 203 10.38 11.53 -11.47
N LEU A 204 10.08 10.83 -10.37
CA LEU A 204 10.79 9.64 -9.91
C LEU A 204 12.32 9.82 -9.92
N GLN A 205 12.81 10.93 -9.33
CA GLN A 205 14.24 11.22 -9.19
C GLN A 205 15.03 10.15 -8.41
N SER A 206 14.34 9.25 -7.71
CA SER A 206 14.94 8.09 -7.04
C SER A 206 14.06 6.85 -7.22
N ALA A 207 14.59 5.68 -6.87
CA ALA A 207 13.89 4.40 -6.94
C ALA A 207 12.76 4.31 -5.89
N VAL A 208 11.65 5.01 -6.13
CA VAL A 208 10.48 5.07 -5.25
C VAL A 208 9.24 4.51 -5.92
N LEU A 209 8.24 4.15 -5.11
CA LEU A 209 6.90 3.81 -5.57
C LEU A 209 5.95 4.98 -5.24
N LEU A 210 5.30 5.53 -6.26
CA LEU A 210 4.22 6.50 -6.10
C LEU A 210 2.89 5.85 -6.52
N GLY A 211 1.94 5.78 -5.59
CA GLY A 211 0.55 5.40 -5.87
C GLY A 211 -0.36 6.62 -5.77
N SER A 212 -1.17 6.91 -6.80
CA SER A 212 -2.12 8.02 -6.82
C SER A 212 -3.47 7.60 -7.38
N ALA A 213 -4.56 8.09 -6.78
CA ALA A 213 -5.89 7.92 -7.33
C ALA A 213 -6.81 9.06 -6.87
N PRO A 214 -7.52 9.75 -7.79
CA PRO A 214 -8.33 10.92 -7.44
C PRO A 214 -9.62 10.57 -6.68
N GLN A 215 -10.05 9.30 -6.71
CA GLN A 215 -11.30 8.84 -6.09
C GLN A 215 -11.08 7.83 -4.96
N GLY A 216 -9.85 7.71 -4.47
CA GLY A 216 -9.50 6.88 -3.31
C GLY A 216 -8.61 5.68 -3.64
N VAL A 217 -7.97 5.17 -2.58
CA VAL A 217 -7.10 4.00 -2.61
C VAL A 217 -7.51 3.11 -1.43
N ALA A 218 -7.66 1.81 -1.68
CA ALA A 218 -7.92 0.82 -0.64
C ALA A 218 -6.82 -0.24 -0.64
N LEU A 219 -6.26 -0.54 0.54
CA LEU A 219 -5.33 -1.63 0.75
C LEU A 219 -5.99 -2.61 1.72
N THR A 220 -6.22 -3.85 1.28
CA THR A 220 -6.93 -4.87 2.06
C THR A 220 -6.14 -6.18 2.06
N SER A 221 -6.29 -6.98 3.11
CA SER A 221 -5.65 -8.29 3.27
C SER A 221 -6.60 -9.24 3.98
N GLY A 222 -6.59 -10.52 3.58
CA GLY A 222 -7.34 -11.58 4.27
C GLY A 222 -6.67 -12.05 5.57
N GLU A 223 -5.41 -11.69 5.78
CA GLU A 223 -4.65 -12.03 6.99
C GLU A 223 -4.01 -10.77 7.59
N HIS A 224 -2.75 -10.48 7.27
CA HIS A 224 -1.99 -9.38 7.86
C HIS A 224 -1.76 -8.24 6.86
N LEU A 225 -1.74 -7.01 7.36
CA LEU A 225 -1.26 -5.82 6.66
C LEU A 225 -0.14 -5.20 7.50
N GLN A 226 1.06 -5.07 6.93
CA GLN A 226 2.22 -4.50 7.60
C GLN A 226 2.74 -3.29 6.84
N LEU A 227 2.93 -2.18 7.55
CA LEU A 227 3.59 -0.98 7.06
C LEU A 227 4.84 -0.75 7.92
N SER A 228 6.00 -0.70 7.29
CA SER A 228 7.29 -0.57 7.97
C SER A 228 8.19 0.42 7.22
N SER A 229 8.93 1.22 7.95
CA SER A 229 9.91 2.18 7.42
C SER A 229 11.06 2.30 8.40
N THR A 230 12.30 2.35 7.90
CA THR A 230 13.51 2.52 8.73
C THR A 230 13.71 3.96 9.22
N HIS A 231 13.04 4.89 8.56
CA HIS A 231 13.00 6.30 8.93
C HIS A 231 11.55 6.63 9.36
N ASN A 232 10.87 7.50 8.64
CA ASN A 232 9.56 8.00 9.06
C ASN A 232 8.41 7.25 8.35
N THR A 233 7.38 6.89 9.12
CA THR A 233 6.05 6.57 8.58
C THR A 233 5.13 7.76 8.81
N MET A 234 4.45 8.22 7.76
CA MET A 234 3.60 9.42 7.81
C MET A 234 2.18 9.07 7.37
N ILE A 235 1.19 9.33 8.22
CA ILE A 235 -0.23 9.09 7.94
C ILE A 235 -0.96 10.40 8.17
N ASN A 236 -1.60 10.94 7.14
CA ASN A 236 -2.26 12.24 7.19
C ASN A 236 -3.65 12.13 6.57
N ALA A 237 -4.61 12.84 7.14
CA ALA A 237 -5.94 13.00 6.58
C ALA A 237 -6.31 14.49 6.56
N GLY A 238 -6.92 14.95 5.47
CA GLY A 238 -7.41 16.33 5.40
C GLY A 238 -8.68 16.57 6.24
N GLN A 239 -9.33 15.49 6.68
CA GLN A 239 -10.51 15.51 7.55
C GLN A 239 -10.30 14.57 8.75
N HIS A 240 -10.79 13.34 8.69
CA HIS A 240 -10.75 12.39 9.81
C HIS A 240 -9.67 11.32 9.61
N LEU A 241 -8.99 10.96 10.70
CA LEU A 241 -8.14 9.78 10.78
C LEU A 241 -8.76 8.83 11.81
N ASP A 242 -9.37 7.76 11.31
CA ASP A 242 -9.99 6.74 12.14
C ASP A 242 -9.05 5.54 12.32
N ILE A 243 -8.72 5.22 13.57
CA ILE A 243 -7.86 4.09 13.93
C ILE A 243 -8.63 3.23 14.92
N GLY A 244 -8.90 1.97 14.55
CA GLY A 244 -9.69 1.05 15.37
C GLY A 244 -9.15 -0.37 15.30
N ALA A 245 -9.34 -1.11 16.40
CA ALA A 245 -9.02 -2.52 16.51
C ALA A 245 -10.15 -3.23 17.26
N MET A 246 -10.53 -4.43 16.80
CA MET A 246 -11.56 -5.24 17.46
C MET A 246 -11.10 -5.85 18.79
N LYS A 247 -9.78 -5.92 19.00
CA LYS A 247 -9.17 -6.39 20.24
C LYS A 247 -8.38 -5.24 20.84
N ASN A 248 -7.08 -5.21 20.62
CA ASN A 248 -6.18 -4.26 21.26
C ASN A 248 -5.64 -3.26 20.24
N LEU A 249 -5.62 -1.98 20.61
CA LEU A 249 -4.76 -0.98 19.99
C LEU A 249 -3.57 -0.75 20.92
N SER A 250 -2.36 -1.02 20.42
CA SER A 250 -1.12 -0.78 21.17
C SER A 250 -0.29 0.28 20.46
N VAL A 251 0.18 1.26 21.21
CA VAL A 251 1.07 2.33 20.72
C VAL A 251 2.30 2.34 21.61
N SER A 252 3.47 2.05 21.02
CA SER A 252 4.75 1.99 21.72
C SER A 252 5.76 2.88 21.02
N VAL A 253 6.46 3.71 21.78
CA VAL A 253 7.44 4.69 21.28
C VAL A 253 8.68 4.67 22.16
N GLU A 254 9.85 4.89 21.57
CA GLU A 254 11.12 4.87 22.31
C GLU A 254 11.39 6.20 23.04
N LYS A 255 11.10 7.34 22.41
CA LYS A 255 11.49 8.67 22.91
C LYS A 255 10.35 9.45 23.54
N ALA A 256 9.28 9.70 22.79
CA ALA A 256 8.17 10.54 23.24
C ALA A 256 6.87 10.18 22.53
N LEU A 257 5.76 10.18 23.29
CA LEU A 257 4.41 10.11 22.75
C LEU A 257 3.76 11.48 22.92
N GLY A 258 3.33 12.09 21.82
CA GLY A 258 2.60 13.35 21.82
C GLY A 258 1.16 13.16 21.35
N MET A 259 0.20 13.75 22.07
CA MET A 259 -1.20 13.85 21.66
C MET A 259 -1.62 15.31 21.79
N PHE A 260 -1.99 15.94 20.67
CA PHE A 260 -2.33 17.35 20.61
C PHE A 260 -3.66 17.56 19.89
N VAL A 261 -4.52 18.41 20.47
CA VAL A 261 -5.79 18.84 19.88
C VAL A 261 -5.84 20.37 19.91
N HIS A 262 -6.07 21.00 18.76
CA HIS A 262 -6.00 22.46 18.63
C HIS A 262 -7.30 23.18 19.02
N LYS A 263 -8.48 22.64 18.66
CA LYS A 263 -9.74 23.42 18.69
C LYS A 263 -10.78 22.93 19.70
N GLU A 264 -11.20 21.67 19.63
CA GLU A 264 -12.39 21.21 20.36
C GLU A 264 -12.05 20.63 21.74
N GLY A 265 -11.27 19.55 21.80
CA GLY A 265 -10.86 18.91 23.05
C GLY A 265 -10.48 17.45 22.88
N ALA A 266 -9.88 16.87 23.93
CA ALA A 266 -9.51 15.46 24.00
C ALA A 266 -10.45 14.69 24.92
N LYS A 267 -10.70 13.42 24.61
CA LYS A 267 -11.47 12.51 25.45
C LYS A 267 -10.71 11.19 25.61
N LEU A 268 -10.56 10.73 26.84
CA LEU A 268 -10.05 9.41 27.20
C LEU A 268 -11.10 8.72 28.06
N ILE A 269 -11.73 7.69 27.51
CA ILE A 269 -12.90 7.05 28.13
C ILE A 269 -12.73 5.53 28.03
N ALA A 270 -12.83 4.85 29.16
CA ALA A 270 -13.05 3.41 29.23
C ALA A 270 -14.51 3.18 29.61
N SER A 271 -15.28 2.49 28.75
CA SER A 271 -16.68 2.16 29.08
C SER A 271 -16.79 1.07 30.15
N GLN A 272 -15.78 0.21 30.22
CA GLN A 272 -15.63 -0.87 31.20
C GLN A 272 -14.13 -1.05 31.46
N GLY A 273 -13.79 -1.53 32.64
CA GLY A 273 -12.40 -1.66 33.07
C GLY A 273 -11.77 -0.33 33.48
N ASP A 274 -10.53 -0.43 33.95
CA ASP A 274 -9.84 0.68 34.61
C ASP A 274 -9.08 1.55 33.60
N ILE A 275 -8.89 2.83 33.95
CA ILE A 275 -7.92 3.71 33.29
C ILE A 275 -6.71 3.83 34.21
N ASP A 276 -5.55 3.40 33.72
CA ASP A 276 -4.28 3.48 34.43
C ASP A 276 -3.32 4.45 33.70
N ILE A 277 -2.85 5.49 34.40
CA ILE A 277 -1.95 6.51 33.87
C ILE A 277 -0.80 6.66 34.85
N GLN A 278 0.45 6.46 34.38
CA GLN A 278 1.62 6.46 35.25
C GLN A 278 2.81 7.19 34.63
N ALA A 279 3.56 7.90 35.46
CA ALA A 279 4.92 8.35 35.18
C ALA A 279 5.89 7.56 36.07
N GLN A 280 6.28 6.35 35.63
CA GLN A 280 6.94 5.36 36.49
C GLN A 280 8.28 5.80 37.10
N HIS A 281 8.98 6.72 36.42
CA HIS A 281 10.29 7.20 36.83
C HIS A 281 10.43 8.73 36.75
N ASN A 282 9.31 9.46 36.66
CA ASN A 282 9.34 10.90 36.46
C ASN A 282 8.07 11.57 36.99
N THR A 283 7.95 12.86 36.76
CA THR A 283 6.84 13.69 37.21
C THR A 283 5.61 13.49 36.34
N MET A 284 4.45 13.37 36.98
CA MET A 284 3.14 13.57 36.35
C MET A 284 2.63 14.97 36.66
N ALA A 285 2.19 15.71 35.64
CA ALA A 285 1.57 17.02 35.78
C ALA A 285 0.18 17.03 35.14
N LEU A 286 -0.80 17.56 35.86
CA LEU A 286 -2.17 17.77 35.39
C LEU A 286 -2.50 19.25 35.57
N PHE A 287 -2.80 19.95 34.47
CA PHE A 287 -3.05 21.38 34.48
C PHE A 287 -4.32 21.71 33.69
N SER A 288 -5.11 22.65 34.21
CA SER A 288 -6.26 23.25 33.55
C SER A 288 -6.24 24.75 33.84
N GLU A 289 -6.37 25.58 32.81
CA GLU A 289 -6.48 27.04 32.98
C GLU A 289 -7.76 27.44 33.72
N LYS A 290 -8.82 26.64 33.56
CA LYS A 290 -10.12 26.88 34.19
C LYS A 290 -10.29 25.96 35.40
N GLN A 291 -11.27 25.06 35.33
CA GLN A 291 -11.60 24.15 36.41
C GLN A 291 -10.86 22.82 36.23
N LEU A 292 -10.37 22.27 37.34
CA LEU A 292 -9.99 20.86 37.47
C LEU A 292 -10.99 20.20 38.42
N THR A 293 -11.61 19.10 37.97
CA THR A 293 -12.58 18.34 38.77
C THR A 293 -12.10 16.91 38.92
N VAL A 294 -12.09 16.40 40.15
CA VAL A 294 -11.81 15.00 40.49
C VAL A 294 -13.00 14.50 41.30
N THR A 295 -13.64 13.42 40.85
CA THR A 295 -14.88 12.92 41.45
C THR A 295 -14.93 11.41 41.37
N SER A 296 -15.23 10.77 42.51
CA SER A 296 -15.72 9.40 42.59
C SER A 296 -17.21 9.46 42.93
N SER A 297 -18.05 8.75 42.17
CA SER A 297 -19.51 8.81 42.34
C SER A 297 -20.05 7.75 43.28
N GLU A 298 -19.33 6.65 43.48
CA GLU A 298 -19.80 5.49 44.24
C GLU A 298 -18.91 5.13 45.42
N ASP A 299 -17.63 5.48 45.37
CA ASP A 299 -16.63 5.05 46.36
C ASP A 299 -15.71 6.22 46.75
N GLU A 300 -14.43 5.97 46.98
CA GLU A 300 -13.48 6.95 47.53
C GLU A 300 -12.59 7.67 46.51
N ILE A 301 -11.93 8.74 46.98
CA ILE A 301 -10.81 9.40 46.32
C ILE A 301 -9.59 9.23 47.24
N ILE A 302 -8.58 8.49 46.79
CA ILE A 302 -7.31 8.30 47.52
C ILE A 302 -6.23 9.22 46.94
N ILE A 303 -5.66 10.08 47.77
CA ILE A 303 -4.47 10.88 47.44
C ILE A 303 -3.37 10.57 48.45
N SER A 304 -2.35 9.86 48.00
CA SER A 304 -1.27 9.35 48.85
C SER A 304 0.11 9.82 48.38
N THR A 305 1.00 10.08 49.33
CA THR A 305 2.40 10.48 49.07
C THR A 305 3.27 10.08 50.25
N PRO A 306 4.48 9.55 50.01
CA PRO A 306 5.38 9.13 51.10
C PRO A 306 6.07 10.31 51.81
N GLU A 307 6.05 11.51 51.23
CA GLU A 307 6.81 12.66 51.76
C GLU A 307 5.91 13.82 52.22
N THR A 308 5.18 14.44 51.30
CA THR A 308 4.36 15.62 51.62
C THR A 308 3.20 15.77 50.66
N LEU A 309 2.00 16.00 51.19
CA LEU A 309 0.82 16.46 50.46
C LEU A 309 0.58 17.93 50.79
N THR A 310 0.41 18.77 49.77
CA THR A 310 0.04 20.18 49.93
C THR A 310 -1.19 20.49 49.09
N LEU A 311 -2.24 20.97 49.74
CA LEU A 311 -3.43 21.53 49.10
C LEU A 311 -3.42 23.04 49.36
N ASN A 312 -3.40 23.86 48.32
CA ASN A 312 -3.23 25.31 48.44
C ASN A 312 -4.19 26.05 47.50
N GLY A 313 -4.82 27.12 47.99
CA GLY A 313 -5.59 28.05 47.18
C GLY A 313 -5.90 29.34 47.92
N GLY A 314 -5.84 30.48 47.21
CA GLY A 314 -6.29 31.79 47.71
C GLY A 314 -5.62 32.25 49.02
N GLY A 315 -4.33 31.96 49.20
CA GLY A 315 -3.59 32.31 50.43
C GLY A 315 -3.83 31.39 51.62
N SER A 316 -4.54 30.26 51.43
CA SER A 316 -4.77 29.23 52.45
C SER A 316 -4.23 27.88 52.01
N TYR A 317 -3.80 27.05 52.96
CA TYR A 317 -3.29 25.70 52.65
C TYR A 317 -3.52 24.68 53.76
N LEU A 318 -3.49 23.41 53.35
CA LEU A 318 -3.36 22.23 54.20
C LEU A 318 -2.10 21.47 53.75
N ARG A 319 -1.21 21.18 54.70
CA ARG A 319 0.01 20.41 54.45
C ARG A 319 0.08 19.19 55.38
N LEU A 320 0.25 18.02 54.80
CA LEU A 320 0.47 16.75 55.49
C LEU A 320 1.91 16.31 55.25
N SER A 321 2.67 16.04 56.31
CA SER A 321 4.08 15.61 56.20
C SER A 321 4.48 14.68 57.35
N LYS A 322 5.72 14.17 57.30
CA LYS A 322 6.32 13.40 58.40
C LYS A 322 6.39 14.18 59.73
N ASN A 323 6.31 15.51 59.69
CA ASN A 323 6.32 16.37 60.87
C ASN A 323 4.93 16.63 61.44
N GLY A 324 3.87 16.12 60.81
CA GLY A 324 2.47 16.29 61.23
C GLY A 324 1.60 17.03 60.21
N ILE A 325 0.48 17.58 60.72
CA ILE A 325 -0.55 18.28 59.96
C ILE A 325 -0.43 19.79 60.22
N GLU A 326 -0.42 20.60 59.15
CA GLU A 326 -0.33 22.05 59.22
C GLU A 326 -1.47 22.70 58.43
N HIS A 327 -2.20 23.62 59.10
CA HIS A 327 -3.26 24.44 58.50
C HIS A 327 -2.83 25.91 58.57
N GLY A 328 -2.74 26.59 57.43
CA GLY A 328 -2.38 28.01 57.37
C GLY A 328 -3.36 28.82 56.51
N SER A 329 -3.62 30.06 56.91
CA SER A 329 -4.47 31.00 56.17
C SER A 329 -4.11 32.44 56.53
N GLU A 330 -4.17 33.34 55.55
CA GLU A 330 -4.14 34.80 55.78
C GLU A 330 -5.47 35.32 56.37
N GLY A 331 -6.55 34.54 56.27
CA GLY A 331 -7.88 34.86 56.77
C GLY A 331 -8.25 34.12 58.06
N MET A 332 -9.53 34.26 58.46
CA MET A 332 -10.07 33.50 59.60
C MET A 332 -10.28 32.02 59.22
N MET A 333 -9.80 31.10 60.07
CA MET A 333 -10.20 29.71 60.01
C MET A 333 -11.58 29.53 60.65
N VAL A 334 -12.61 29.31 59.84
CA VAL A 334 -13.99 29.11 60.30
C VAL A 334 -14.32 27.62 60.30
N MET A 335 -14.56 27.05 61.48
CA MET A 335 -14.98 25.67 61.63
C MET A 335 -16.45 25.61 62.07
N LYS A 336 -17.33 25.09 61.21
CA LYS A 336 -18.76 24.94 61.47
C LYS A 336 -19.10 23.46 61.65
N VAL A 337 -19.21 23.01 62.89
CA VAL A 337 -19.48 21.61 63.25
C VAL A 337 -20.48 21.52 64.41
N ALA A 338 -21.26 20.43 64.47
CA ALA A 338 -22.21 20.20 65.55
C ALA A 338 -21.54 19.90 66.91
N SER A 339 -20.34 19.32 66.89
CA SER A 339 -19.49 19.06 68.06
C SER A 339 -18.03 19.05 67.65
N TYR A 340 -17.13 19.57 68.48
CA TYR A 340 -15.69 19.53 68.28
C TYR A 340 -15.02 18.97 69.54
N LEU A 341 -14.82 17.66 69.54
CA LEU A 341 -14.22 16.91 70.64
C LEU A 341 -12.82 16.45 70.22
N VAL A 342 -11.82 16.60 71.09
CA VAL A 342 -10.46 16.04 70.89
C VAL A 342 -10.19 15.00 71.99
N PRO A 343 -10.78 13.78 71.92
CA PRO A 343 -10.64 12.78 72.97
C PRO A 343 -9.40 11.89 72.75
N GLY A 344 -8.49 11.84 73.73
CA GLY A 344 -7.46 10.79 73.84
C GLY A 344 -6.19 10.93 72.98
N SER A 345 -5.21 10.04 73.21
CA SER A 345 -3.99 9.89 72.39
C SER A 345 -4.32 9.14 71.10
N GLY A 346 -3.95 9.70 69.94
CA GLY A 346 -4.38 9.23 68.62
C GLY A 346 -4.06 7.77 68.32
N SER A 347 -5.01 7.07 67.68
CA SER A 347 -4.81 5.75 67.09
C SER A 347 -3.95 5.88 65.83
N SER A 348 -2.90 5.05 65.70
CA SER A 348 -2.12 4.95 64.47
C SER A 348 -2.90 4.14 63.44
N LEU A 349 -3.33 4.77 62.34
CA LEU A 349 -3.67 4.02 61.14
C LEU A 349 -2.37 3.35 60.63
N PRO A 350 -2.34 2.04 60.38
CA PRO A 350 -1.24 1.41 59.67
C PRO A 350 -1.07 2.16 58.35
N LEU A 351 0.15 2.59 58.06
CA LEU A 351 0.48 3.26 56.81
C LEU A 351 0.39 2.21 55.69
N GLU A 352 -0.81 1.93 55.18
CA GLU A 352 -0.99 1.25 53.89
C GLU A 352 -0.68 2.25 52.78
N THR A 353 0.56 2.72 52.72
CA THR A 353 1.05 3.35 51.50
C THR A 353 0.99 2.30 50.39
N PRO A 354 0.41 2.61 49.22
CA PRO A 354 0.56 1.78 48.04
C PRO A 354 2.03 1.41 47.85
N ASP A 355 2.33 0.15 47.51
CA ASP A 355 3.71 -0.26 47.31
C ASP A 355 4.35 0.53 46.15
N PHE A 356 5.10 1.57 46.50
CA PHE A 356 5.82 2.41 45.56
C PHE A 356 7.05 1.69 44.96
N LYS A 357 7.35 0.45 45.39
CA LYS A 357 8.46 -0.36 44.90
C LYS A 357 7.93 -1.52 44.04
N ARG A 358 7.67 -1.22 42.76
CA ARG A 358 7.53 -2.15 41.61
C ARG A 358 6.21 -2.90 41.43
N ARG A 359 5.54 -2.59 40.31
CA ARG A 359 5.07 -3.61 39.36
C ARG A 359 6.05 -3.58 38.19
N THR A 360 6.99 -4.54 38.15
CA THR A 360 7.89 -4.79 37.00
C THR A 360 7.16 -5.48 35.87
#